data_AF-A0A830B9J2-F1
#
_entry.id   AF-A0A830B9J2-F1
#
_cell.length_a   1.000
_cell.length_b   1.000
_cell.length_c   1.000
_cell.angle_alpha   90.00
_cell.angle_beta   90.00
_cell.angle_gamma   90.00
#
_symmetry.space_group_name_H-M   'P 1'
#
loop_
_entity.id
_entity.type
_entity.pdbx_description
1 polymer ?
#
loop_
_entity_poly.entity_id
_entity_poly.type
_entity_poly.pdbx_seq_one_letter_code
_entity_poly.pdbx_strand_id
1 'polypeptide(L)'
;MAISSCIAGLKFQACGIFGTRLNSSNTLPIHSANRVLKPLVIKARANQRTESAKIRNRRLKNKFNGTATRPRLSVFCSDKQLYAVLVDDQKKKCLFSGSTLQKLIRNDPSCTTAEAAKRVGEELIKTCVDLDINEISSYDRNGLARGERLQAFETAISDHGFLPR
;
A
#
# COMPACT_ATOMS: atom_id res chain seq x y z
N MET A 1 36.70 18.30 -9.08
CA MET A 1 37.14 16.94 -8.74
C MET A 1 36.60 15.99 -9.80
N ALA A 2 37.44 15.60 -10.75
CA ALA A 2 37.06 14.72 -11.86
C ALA A 2 37.20 13.26 -11.40
N ILE A 3 36.12 12.48 -11.53
CA ILE A 3 36.09 11.07 -11.18
C ILE A 3 36.47 10.30 -12.45
N SER A 4 37.75 9.93 -12.55
CA SER A 4 38.27 9.05 -13.60
C SER A 4 37.85 7.62 -13.26
N SER A 5 36.82 7.10 -13.93
CA SER A 5 36.46 5.68 -13.86
C SER A 5 37.15 4.93 -14.99
N CYS A 6 38.30 4.35 -14.67
CA CYS A 6 39.05 3.43 -15.53
C CYS A 6 38.20 2.18 -15.79
N ILE A 7 37.64 2.04 -16.99
CA ILE A 7 37.07 0.77 -17.46
C ILE A 7 38.25 -0.12 -17.85
N ALA A 8 38.56 -1.11 -17.02
CA ALA A 8 39.56 -2.12 -17.32
C ALA A 8 39.10 -2.94 -18.54
N GLY A 9 39.74 -2.72 -19.69
CA GLY A 9 39.53 -3.52 -20.88
C GLY A 9 39.96 -4.97 -20.65
N LEU A 10 39.02 -5.91 -20.80
CA LEU A 10 39.29 -7.35 -20.88
C LEU A 10 40.23 -7.61 -22.06
N LYS A 11 41.49 -7.95 -21.76
CA LYS A 11 42.46 -8.38 -22.77
C LYS A 11 42.11 -9.80 -23.21
N PHE A 12 41.47 -9.95 -24.36
CA PHE A 12 41.38 -11.24 -25.04
C PHE A 12 42.77 -11.62 -25.56
N GLN A 13 43.32 -12.68 -25.00
CA GLN A 13 44.58 -13.27 -25.45
C GLN A 13 44.29 -14.02 -26.76
N ALA A 14 44.70 -13.43 -27.89
CA ALA A 14 44.63 -14.09 -29.19
C ALA A 14 45.67 -15.22 -29.23
N CYS A 15 45.22 -16.47 -29.32
CA CYS A 15 46.06 -17.60 -29.69
C CYS A 15 46.51 -17.40 -31.15
N GLY A 16 47.82 -17.19 -31.35
CA GLY A 16 48.41 -17.08 -32.68
C GLY A 16 48.57 -18.46 -33.31
N ILE A 17 47.78 -18.76 -34.34
CA ILE A 17 48.02 -19.93 -35.20
C ILE A 17 47.98 -19.59 -36.71
N PHE A 18 47.41 -18.46 -37.14
CA PHE A 18 47.47 -18.07 -38.56
C PHE A 18 47.77 -16.58 -38.73
N GLY A 19 49.00 -16.28 -39.15
CA GLY A 19 49.40 -14.94 -39.52
C GLY A 19 48.86 -14.54 -40.89
N THR A 20 48.14 -13.42 -40.96
CA THR A 20 48.17 -12.48 -42.10
C THR A 20 47.92 -11.06 -41.58
N ARG A 21 48.72 -10.12 -42.09
CA ARG A 21 48.62 -8.68 -41.83
C ARG A 21 47.28 -8.16 -42.36
N LEU A 22 46.47 -7.52 -41.52
CA LEU A 22 45.32 -6.75 -41.98
C LEU A 22 45.76 -5.30 -42.22
N ASN A 23 45.64 -4.89 -43.49
CA ASN A 23 45.92 -3.54 -43.97
C ASN A 23 45.08 -2.50 -43.24
N SER A 24 45.66 -1.32 -43.01
CA SER A 24 44.99 -0.15 -42.42
C SER A 24 43.82 0.30 -43.31
N SER A 25 42.60 -0.08 -42.97
CA SER A 25 41.41 0.57 -43.51
C SER A 25 41.16 1.85 -42.69
N ASN A 26 41.31 3.00 -43.35
CA ASN A 26 40.86 4.28 -42.81
C ASN A 26 39.34 4.22 -42.64
N THR A 27 38.86 4.07 -41.40
CA THR A 27 37.46 4.24 -41.08
C THR A 27 37.13 5.73 -41.05
N LEU A 28 36.34 6.20 -42.02
CA LEU A 28 35.78 7.55 -41.96
C LEU A 28 34.92 7.68 -40.69
N PRO A 29 34.96 8.82 -39.97
CA PRO A 29 34.20 8.97 -38.75
C PRO A 29 32.71 8.94 -39.08
N ILE A 30 31.98 8.03 -38.42
CA ILE A 30 30.52 8.03 -38.43
C ILE A 30 30.09 9.36 -37.80
N HIS A 31 29.61 10.29 -38.62
CA HIS A 31 29.04 11.53 -38.13
C HIS A 31 27.73 11.17 -37.42
N SER A 32 27.81 10.93 -36.11
CA SER A 32 26.63 10.72 -35.26
C SER A 32 25.85 12.04 -35.24
N ALA A 33 24.86 12.15 -36.12
CA ALA A 33 23.86 13.18 -35.97
C ALA A 33 23.13 12.91 -34.65
N ASN A 34 23.46 13.69 -33.62
CA ASN A 34 22.77 13.69 -32.33
C ASN A 34 21.31 14.09 -32.55
N ARG A 35 20.45 13.14 -32.93
CA ARG A 35 19.00 13.32 -32.86
C ARG A 35 18.64 13.31 -31.39
N VAL A 36 18.42 14.49 -30.83
CA VAL A 36 17.77 14.64 -29.52
C VAL A 36 16.33 14.16 -29.70
N LEU A 37 16.11 12.86 -29.51
CA LEU A 37 14.77 12.30 -29.43
C LEU A 37 14.12 12.96 -28.21
N LYS A 38 13.05 13.73 -28.45
CA LYS A 38 12.22 14.24 -27.34
C LYS A 38 11.74 13.03 -26.55
N PRO A 39 11.97 12.97 -25.22
CA PRO A 39 11.48 11.86 -24.43
C PRO A 39 9.96 11.83 -24.54
N LEU A 40 9.41 10.64 -24.80
CA LEU A 40 7.97 10.43 -24.81
C LEU A 40 7.44 10.68 -23.39
N VAL A 41 6.73 11.80 -23.20
CA VAL A 41 6.07 12.11 -21.94
C VAL A 41 4.64 11.58 -22.00
N ILE A 42 4.41 10.41 -21.41
CA ILE A 42 3.05 9.88 -21.21
C ILE A 42 2.39 10.72 -20.11
N LYS A 43 1.48 11.62 -20.49
CA LYS A 43 0.65 12.38 -19.55
C LYS A 43 -0.75 11.76 -19.50
N ALA A 44 -1.25 11.52 -18.29
CA ALA A 44 -2.65 11.15 -18.11
C ALA A 44 -3.56 12.26 -18.64
N ARG A 45 -4.71 11.89 -19.22
CA ARG A 45 -5.73 12.86 -19.64
C ARG A 45 -6.25 13.60 -18.41
N ALA A 46 -6.42 14.92 -18.52
CA ALA A 46 -6.77 15.80 -17.38
C ALA A 46 -7.98 15.33 -16.56
N ASN A 47 -8.95 14.67 -17.22
CA ASN A 47 -10.20 14.19 -16.60
C ASN A 47 -10.35 12.66 -16.71
N GLN A 48 -9.33 11.90 -16.32
CA GLN A 48 -9.48 10.45 -16.25
C GLN A 48 -10.50 10.08 -15.16
N ARG A 49 -11.53 9.32 -15.53
CA ARG A 49 -12.58 8.89 -14.60
C ARG A 49 -11.98 7.98 -13.52
N THR A 50 -11.94 8.47 -12.28
CA THR A 50 -11.58 7.67 -11.12
C THR A 50 -12.73 6.74 -10.74
N GLU A 51 -12.43 5.46 -10.50
CA GLU A 51 -13.39 4.48 -10.01
C GLU A 51 -13.88 4.85 -8.60
N SER A 52 -15.20 4.87 -8.39
CA SER A 52 -15.76 5.22 -7.09
C SER A 52 -15.36 4.22 -6.00
N ALA A 53 -15.21 4.70 -4.77
CA ALA A 53 -14.83 3.86 -3.62
C ALA A 53 -15.77 2.66 -3.44
N LYS A 54 -17.08 2.84 -3.67
CA LYS A 54 -18.08 1.77 -3.59
C LYS A 54 -17.83 0.63 -4.58
N ILE A 55 -17.45 0.94 -5.82
CA ILE A 55 -17.18 -0.08 -6.84
C ILE A 55 -15.89 -0.83 -6.48
N ARG A 56 -14.83 -0.10 -6.09
CA ARG A 56 -13.58 -0.70 -5.60
C ARG A 56 -13.83 -1.62 -4.41
N ASN A 57 -14.63 -1.17 -3.44
CA ASN A 57 -15.01 -1.96 -2.28
C ASN A 57 -15.72 -3.26 -2.70
N ARG A 58 -16.77 -3.17 -3.51
CA ARG A 58 -17.50 -4.36 -3.99
C ARG A 58 -16.57 -5.38 -4.68
N ARG A 59 -15.62 -4.92 -5.49
CA ARG A 59 -14.63 -5.79 -6.13
C ARG A 59 -13.71 -6.48 -5.12
N LEU A 60 -13.28 -5.75 -4.08
CA LEU A 60 -12.40 -6.28 -3.03
C LEU A 60 -13.13 -7.23 -2.09
N LYS A 61 -14.40 -6.98 -1.77
CA LYS A 61 -15.21 -7.82 -0.88
C LYS A 61 -15.31 -9.27 -1.35
N ASN A 62 -15.29 -9.52 -2.66
CA ASN A 62 -15.29 -10.88 -3.21
C ASN A 62 -14.05 -11.70 -2.82
N LYS A 63 -12.96 -11.06 -2.39
CA LYS A 63 -11.72 -11.73 -1.96
C LYS A 63 -11.67 -12.01 -0.46
N PHE A 64 -12.57 -11.40 0.31
CA PHE A 64 -12.55 -11.49 1.76
C PHE A 64 -13.47 -12.59 2.24
N ASN A 65 -13.02 -13.36 3.22
CA ASN A 65 -13.80 -14.41 3.87
C ASN A 65 -13.55 -14.35 5.38
N GLY A 66 -14.51 -13.80 6.13
CA GLY A 66 -14.49 -13.73 7.59
C GLY A 66 -15.21 -14.94 8.21
N THR A 67 -14.58 -15.52 9.23
CA THR A 67 -15.16 -16.60 10.08
C THR A 67 -15.27 -16.14 11.52
N ALA A 68 -15.92 -16.91 12.40
CA ALA A 68 -15.98 -16.58 13.83
C ALA A 68 -14.58 -16.49 14.48
N THR A 69 -13.67 -17.42 14.14
CA THR A 69 -12.30 -17.46 14.70
C THR A 69 -11.39 -16.40 14.08
N ARG A 70 -11.57 -16.13 12.79
CA ARG A 70 -10.80 -15.13 12.03
C ARG A 70 -11.76 -14.23 11.27
N PRO A 71 -12.34 -13.22 11.93
CA PRO A 71 -13.37 -12.37 11.32
C PRO A 71 -12.81 -11.38 10.31
N ARG A 72 -13.72 -10.79 9.54
CA ARG A 72 -13.42 -9.70 8.61
C ARG A 72 -13.62 -8.36 9.32
N LEU A 73 -12.60 -7.51 9.30
CA LEU A 73 -12.69 -6.14 9.78
C LEU A 73 -13.00 -5.20 8.61
N SER A 74 -14.10 -4.46 8.68
CA SER A 74 -14.46 -3.41 7.72
C SER A 74 -14.46 -2.05 8.39
N VAL A 75 -13.75 -1.09 7.79
CA VAL A 75 -13.60 0.26 8.33
C VAL A 75 -14.06 1.28 7.30
N PHE A 76 -14.96 2.15 7.73
CA PHE A 76 -15.43 3.29 6.95
C PHE A 76 -14.95 4.58 7.60
N CYS A 77 -14.24 5.41 6.82
CA CYS A 77 -13.82 6.73 7.26
C CYS A 77 -14.53 7.79 6.42
N SER A 78 -15.35 8.60 7.09
CA SER A 78 -15.85 9.86 6.53
C SER A 78 -14.91 11.01 6.88
N ASP A 79 -15.22 12.22 6.42
CA ASP A 79 -14.45 13.42 6.79
C ASP A 79 -14.52 13.68 8.30
N LYS A 80 -15.65 13.36 8.94
CA LYS A 80 -15.93 13.68 10.35
C LYS A 80 -15.72 12.51 11.31
N GLN A 81 -16.09 11.31 10.89
CA GLN A 81 -16.24 10.14 11.77
C GLN A 81 -15.61 8.89 11.16
N LEU A 82 -15.18 7.98 12.04
CA LEU A 82 -14.73 6.63 11.70
C LEU A 82 -15.69 5.60 12.29
N TYR A 83 -15.98 4.57 11.52
CA TYR A 83 -16.78 3.42 11.91
C TYR A 83 -16.00 2.15 11.61
N ALA A 84 -15.92 1.26 12.58
CA ALA A 84 -15.25 -0.03 12.46
C ALA A 84 -16.23 -1.14 12.85
N VAL A 85 -16.29 -2.17 12.02
CA VAL A 85 -17.18 -3.31 12.24
C VAL A 85 -16.41 -4.60 12.03
N LEU A 86 -16.51 -5.50 13.00
CA LEU A 86 -15.95 -6.85 12.94
C LEU A 86 -17.08 -7.82 12.61
N VAL A 87 -16.95 -8.58 11.52
CA VAL A 87 -18.03 -9.39 10.96
C VAL A 87 -17.59 -10.84 10.76
N ASP A 88 -18.43 -11.77 11.18
CA ASP A 88 -18.41 -13.16 10.74
C ASP A 88 -19.31 -13.29 9.49
N ASP A 89 -18.71 -13.50 8.32
CA ASP A 89 -19.43 -13.55 7.04
C ASP A 89 -20.19 -14.87 6.87
N GLN A 90 -19.76 -15.96 7.52
CA GLN A 90 -20.44 -17.26 7.47
C GLN A 90 -21.79 -17.20 8.19
N LYS A 91 -21.79 -16.65 9.41
CA LYS A 91 -23.02 -16.50 10.22
C LYS A 91 -23.74 -15.18 9.97
N LYS A 92 -23.17 -14.31 9.12
CA LYS A 92 -23.65 -12.94 8.86
C LYS A 92 -23.90 -12.13 10.14
N LYS A 93 -23.05 -12.34 11.15
CA LYS A 93 -23.18 -11.71 12.48
C LYS A 93 -22.11 -10.66 12.68
N CYS A 94 -22.51 -9.51 13.21
CA CYS A 94 -21.61 -8.50 13.71
C CYS A 94 -21.10 -8.90 15.10
N LEU A 95 -19.79 -8.99 15.26
CA LEU A 95 -19.12 -9.31 16.53
C LEU A 95 -18.79 -8.03 17.30
N PHE A 96 -18.38 -6.98 16.59
CA PHE A 96 -18.07 -5.67 17.17
C PHE A 96 -18.54 -4.55 16.24
N SER A 97 -19.04 -3.47 16.83
CA SER A 97 -19.42 -2.24 16.12
C SER A 97 -18.98 -1.02 16.94
N GLY A 98 -17.95 -0.33 16.44
CA GLY A 98 -17.34 0.83 17.09
C GLY A 98 -17.46 2.08 16.22
N SER A 99 -17.69 3.23 16.85
CA SER A 99 -17.69 4.52 16.15
C SER A 99 -17.13 5.62 17.04
N THR A 100 -16.45 6.58 16.41
CA THR A 100 -16.02 7.83 17.07
C THR A 100 -17.19 8.68 17.58
N LEU A 101 -18.43 8.37 17.20
CA LEU A 101 -19.64 9.00 17.74
C LEU A 101 -20.07 8.44 19.11
N GLN A 102 -19.60 7.26 19.51
CA GLN A 102 -20.00 6.64 20.78
C GLN A 102 -19.48 7.46 21.96
N LYS A 103 -20.33 7.64 22.98
CA LYS A 103 -20.02 8.45 24.17
C LYS A 103 -18.77 7.95 24.90
N LEU A 104 -18.60 6.63 24.98
CA LEU A 104 -17.45 5.95 25.60
C LEU A 104 -16.12 6.29 24.92
N ILE A 105 -16.14 6.60 23.62
CA ILE A 105 -14.94 6.90 22.83
C ILE A 105 -14.62 8.39 22.87
N ARG A 106 -15.65 9.23 22.78
CA ARG A 106 -15.47 10.68 22.63
C ARG A 106 -14.81 11.30 23.86
N ASN A 107 -15.14 10.82 25.07
CA ASN A 107 -14.76 11.36 26.40
C ASN A 107 -14.92 12.88 26.54
N ASP A 108 -15.03 13.34 27.78
CA ASP A 108 -14.90 14.76 28.12
C ASP A 108 -13.56 14.97 28.84
N PRO A 109 -12.66 15.85 28.34
CA PRO A 109 -12.82 16.80 27.23
C PRO A 109 -12.73 16.16 25.84
N SER A 110 -13.26 16.86 24.84
CA SER A 110 -13.25 16.45 23.43
C SER A 110 -11.82 16.17 22.94
N CYS A 111 -11.57 14.93 22.54
CA CYS A 111 -10.31 14.51 21.93
C CYS A 111 -10.19 14.92 20.45
N THR A 112 -8.98 14.83 19.91
CA THR A 112 -8.75 15.02 18.46
C THR A 112 -9.35 13.86 17.66
N THR A 113 -9.62 14.09 16.37
CA THR A 113 -10.26 13.04 15.54
C THR A 113 -9.37 11.80 15.33
N ALA A 114 -8.05 11.96 15.42
CA ALA A 114 -7.09 10.86 15.34
C ALA A 114 -7.04 10.06 16.66
N GLU A 115 -7.03 10.73 17.81
CA GLU A 115 -7.11 10.07 19.12
C GLU A 115 -8.42 9.30 19.30
N ALA A 116 -9.54 9.89 18.89
CA ALA A 116 -10.83 9.20 18.91
C ALA A 116 -10.77 7.89 18.10
N ALA A 117 -10.15 7.92 16.92
CA ALA A 117 -9.98 6.75 16.08
C ALA A 117 -9.03 5.71 16.70
N LYS A 118 -7.96 6.16 17.37
CA LYS A 118 -7.06 5.29 18.12
C LYS A 118 -7.83 4.52 19.22
N ARG A 119 -8.67 5.21 19.99
CA ARG A 119 -9.53 4.61 21.03
C ARG A 119 -10.52 3.59 20.47
N VAL A 120 -11.10 3.81 19.29
CA VAL A 120 -11.95 2.80 18.62
C VAL A 120 -11.13 1.53 18.33
N GLY A 121 -9.87 1.68 17.92
CA GLY A 121 -8.96 0.56 17.73
C GLY A 121 -8.70 -0.21 19.03
N GLU A 122 -8.42 0.50 20.12
CA GLU A 122 -8.21 -0.09 21.45
C GLU A 122 -9.44 -0.86 21.95
N GLU A 123 -10.65 -0.32 21.76
CA GLU A 123 -11.90 -1.02 22.13
C GLU A 123 -12.19 -2.25 21.27
N LEU A 124 -11.84 -2.20 19.99
CA LEU A 124 -11.90 -3.36 19.12
C LEU A 124 -11.00 -4.48 19.64
N ILE A 125 -9.77 -4.15 20.07
CA ILE A 125 -8.84 -5.13 20.63
C ILE A 125 -9.39 -5.73 21.93
N LYS A 126 -9.91 -4.92 22.85
CA LYS A 126 -10.56 -5.42 24.07
C LYS A 126 -11.67 -6.42 23.73
N THR A 127 -12.53 -6.06 22.77
CA THR A 127 -13.60 -6.95 22.32
C THR A 127 -13.07 -8.24 21.68
N CYS A 128 -11.96 -8.16 20.94
CA CYS A 128 -11.31 -9.36 20.38
C CYS A 128 -10.77 -10.27 21.47
N VAL A 129 -10.16 -9.71 22.52
CA VAL A 129 -9.68 -10.48 23.68
C VAL A 129 -10.84 -11.14 24.43
N ASP A 130 -11.93 -10.41 24.67
CA ASP A 130 -13.12 -10.94 25.36
C ASP A 130 -13.82 -12.07 24.57
N LEU A 131 -13.66 -12.08 23.24
CA LEU A 131 -14.23 -13.08 22.34
C LEU A 131 -13.22 -14.16 21.91
N ASP A 132 -12.03 -14.19 22.51
CA ASP A 132 -10.93 -15.12 22.18
C ASP A 132 -10.52 -15.12 20.68
N ILE A 133 -10.57 -13.96 20.04
CA ILE A 133 -10.18 -13.76 18.64
C ILE A 133 -8.71 -13.36 18.58
N ASN A 134 -7.87 -14.24 18.02
CA ASN A 134 -6.41 -14.03 17.96
C ASN A 134 -5.95 -13.30 16.68
N GLU A 135 -6.71 -13.39 15.58
CA GLU A 135 -6.27 -12.86 14.29
C GLU A 135 -7.46 -12.38 13.45
N ILE A 136 -7.26 -11.31 12.67
CA ILE A 136 -8.22 -10.80 11.70
C ILE A 136 -7.87 -11.39 10.32
N SER A 137 -8.83 -12.08 9.69
CA SER A 137 -8.62 -12.71 8.37
C SER A 137 -8.40 -11.71 7.25
N SER A 138 -9.16 -10.61 7.27
CA SER A 138 -9.20 -9.66 6.16
C SER A 138 -9.51 -8.27 6.66
N TYR A 139 -8.80 -7.29 6.11
CA TYR A 139 -8.95 -5.88 6.43
C TYR A 139 -9.50 -5.10 5.23
N ASP A 140 -10.73 -4.63 5.36
CA ASP A 140 -11.48 -3.90 4.35
C ASP A 140 -11.54 -2.40 4.68
N ARG A 141 -10.83 -1.58 3.90
CA ARG A 141 -10.81 -0.11 4.01
C ARG A 141 -11.96 0.58 3.27
N ASN A 142 -12.95 -0.18 2.79
CA ASN A 142 -14.11 0.31 2.03
C ASN A 142 -13.76 1.12 0.76
N GLY A 143 -12.57 0.89 0.19
CA GLY A 143 -12.08 1.63 -0.96
C GLY A 143 -11.75 3.10 -0.66
N LEU A 144 -11.54 3.49 0.58
CA LEU A 144 -11.10 4.84 0.91
C LEU A 144 -9.57 4.92 0.90
N ALA A 145 -9.04 6.12 0.67
CA ALA A 145 -7.60 6.37 0.78
C ALA A 145 -7.20 6.34 2.26
N ARG A 146 -5.92 5.99 2.52
CA ARG A 146 -5.36 6.06 3.87
C ARG A 146 -5.15 7.53 4.22
N GLY A 147 -5.79 7.99 5.29
CA GLY A 147 -5.58 9.30 5.89
C GLY A 147 -5.11 9.17 7.33
N GLU A 148 -4.85 10.29 7.99
CA GLU A 148 -4.31 10.34 9.36
C GLU A 148 -5.20 9.59 10.37
N ARG A 149 -6.52 9.75 10.26
CA ARG A 149 -7.49 9.09 11.15
C ARG A 149 -7.47 7.56 11.00
N LEU A 150 -7.42 7.08 9.76
CA LEU A 150 -7.36 5.65 9.49
C LEU A 150 -6.02 5.07 9.93
N GLN A 151 -4.94 5.81 9.72
CA GLN A 151 -3.61 5.43 10.18
C GLN A 151 -3.53 5.35 11.71
N ALA A 152 -4.11 6.31 12.44
CA ALA A 152 -4.17 6.27 13.90
C ALA A 152 -4.92 5.03 14.43
N PHE A 153 -6.04 4.67 13.78
CA PHE A 153 -6.78 3.44 14.07
C PHE A 153 -5.96 2.17 13.77
N GLU A 154 -5.30 2.12 12.60
CA GLU A 154 -4.47 0.98 12.21
C GLU A 154 -3.25 0.81 13.13
N THR A 155 -2.61 1.90 13.56
CA THR A 155 -1.49 1.86 14.51
C THR A 155 -1.90 1.19 15.82
N ALA A 156 -3.05 1.57 16.40
CA ALA A 156 -3.56 0.95 17.63
C ALA A 156 -3.71 -0.57 17.49
N ILE A 157 -4.27 -1.03 16.37
CA ILE A 157 -4.48 -2.46 16.12
C ILE A 157 -3.16 -3.19 15.85
N SER A 158 -2.24 -2.54 15.12
CA SER A 158 -0.94 -3.11 14.75
C SER A 158 -0.02 -3.26 15.97
N ASP A 159 -0.13 -2.38 16.97
CA ASP A 159 0.61 -2.47 18.23
C ASP A 159 0.29 -3.76 18.99
N HIS A 160 -0.91 -4.32 18.80
CA HIS A 160 -1.34 -5.60 19.36
C HIS A 160 -1.15 -6.80 18.42
N GLY A 161 -0.53 -6.62 17.24
CA GLY A 161 -0.19 -7.70 16.32
C GLY A 161 -1.32 -8.20 15.41
N PHE A 162 -2.48 -7.54 15.39
CA PHE A 162 -3.63 -7.96 14.58
C PHE A 162 -3.56 -7.52 13.12
N LEU A 163 -2.73 -6.52 12.81
CA LEU A 163 -2.48 -6.04 11.44
C LEU A 163 -0.96 -5.90 11.21
N PRO A 164 -0.49 -6.15 9.98
CA PRO A 164 0.91 -5.89 9.63
C PRO A 164 1.19 -4.37 9.58
N ARG A 165 2.38 -3.98 10.07
CA ARG A 165 2.87 -2.58 10.05
C ARG A 165 3.34 -2.14 8.66
#